data_AF-A0A1V2IKJ3-F1
#
_entry.id   AF-A0A1V2IKJ3-F1
#
_cell.length_a   1.000
_cell.length_b   1.000
_cell.length_c   1.000
_cell.angle_alpha   90.00
_cell.angle_beta   90.00
_cell.angle_gamma   90.00
#
_symmetry.space_group_name_H-M   'P 1'
#
loop_
_entity.id
_entity.type
_entity.pdbx_description
1 polymer ?
#
loop_
_entity_poly.entity_id
_entity_poly.type
_entity_poly.pdbx_seq_one_letter_code
_entity_poly.pdbx_strand_id
1 'polypeptide(L)'
;MYPADTHPRTTLIPFYLVVDVSQSMDGPRLDTANLILQRIGEALARDSVAAARVRVGMIDFAGGSRTVLPLCDLLTTTTFPQLACRDDGTRYAPAFNLLRATVDRDRRQLAADGFTVGRPGVFFLSDGEPFDDPPGAWEEAFATLLRECPTTPHIIPCAVADSNPEIMRALAHPAPTTPLFIQSRLASPESAIRNLTEIIVRSVVTSGHQEMVVIDETDVHALDTVIVDPPESWIDPDVRY
;
A
#
# COMPACT_ATOMS: atom_id res chain seq x y z
N MET A 1 40.34 8.16 21.85
CA MET A 1 39.26 7.29 21.34
C MET A 1 38.06 8.19 21.11
N TYR A 2 37.85 8.65 19.87
CA TYR A 2 36.63 9.38 19.52
C TYR A 2 35.44 8.43 19.68
N PRO A 3 34.30 8.85 20.26
CA PRO A 3 33.11 8.02 20.25
C PRO A 3 32.75 7.69 18.79
N ALA A 4 32.41 6.43 18.54
CA ALA A 4 31.96 5.96 17.23
C ALA A 4 30.81 6.87 16.74
N ASP A 5 30.92 7.29 15.48
CA ASP A 5 30.04 8.19 14.75
C ASP A 5 28.58 8.20 15.26
N THR A 6 28.21 9.24 16.00
CA THR A 6 26.81 9.61 16.28
C THR A 6 26.27 10.51 15.17
N HIS A 7 26.43 10.13 13.91
CA HIS A 7 25.63 10.70 12.84
C HIS A 7 24.26 10.01 12.86
N PRO A 8 23.14 10.75 12.95
CA PRO A 8 21.83 10.13 12.91
C PRO A 8 21.66 9.39 11.59
N ARG A 9 21.45 8.08 11.65
CA ARG A 9 21.18 7.26 10.46
C ARG A 9 19.93 7.80 9.78
N THR A 10 20.01 8.03 8.48
CA THR A 10 18.84 8.42 7.68
C THR A 10 17.82 7.28 7.72
N THR A 11 16.59 7.60 8.11
CA THR A 11 15.48 6.64 8.07
C THR A 11 14.85 6.63 6.69
N LEU A 12 14.90 5.48 6.03
CA LEU A 12 14.19 5.21 4.78
C LEU A 12 12.84 4.54 5.06
N ILE A 13 11.82 4.90 4.30
CA ILE A 13 10.44 4.40 4.44
C ILE A 13 10.09 3.59 3.19
N PRO A 14 9.99 2.25 3.30
CA PRO A 14 9.58 1.40 2.19
C PRO A 14 8.08 1.52 1.91
N PHE A 15 7.73 1.68 0.64
CA PHE A 15 6.37 1.55 0.13
C PHE A 15 6.29 0.44 -0.91
N TYR A 16 5.26 -0.40 -0.82
CA TYR A 16 5.02 -1.47 -1.77
C TYR A 16 3.66 -1.29 -2.43
N LEU A 17 3.64 -1.29 -3.75
CA LEU A 17 2.42 -1.44 -4.54
C LEU A 17 2.22 -2.94 -4.78
N VAL A 18 1.14 -3.51 -4.25
CA VAL A 18 0.76 -4.91 -4.49
C VAL A 18 -0.48 -4.88 -5.36
N VAL A 19 -0.33 -5.26 -6.62
CA VAL A 19 -1.34 -5.00 -7.66
C VAL A 19 -1.87 -6.30 -8.22
N ASP A 20 -3.19 -6.47 -8.16
CA ASP A 20 -3.88 -7.53 -8.88
C ASP A 20 -3.78 -7.26 -10.38
N VAL A 21 -3.31 -8.26 -11.12
CA VAL A 21 -3.21 -8.26 -12.59
C VAL A 21 -4.02 -9.41 -13.20
N SER A 22 -5.00 -9.93 -12.46
CA SER A 22 -5.95 -10.93 -12.94
C SER A 22 -6.81 -10.40 -14.09
N GLN A 23 -7.56 -11.31 -14.72
CA GLN A 23 -8.40 -11.00 -15.88
C GLN A 23 -9.45 -9.91 -15.62
N SER A 24 -9.96 -9.77 -14.40
CA SER A 24 -10.92 -8.71 -14.06
C SER A 24 -10.31 -7.30 -14.12
N MET A 25 -9.01 -7.20 -13.89
CA MET A 25 -8.25 -5.96 -13.94
C MET A 25 -7.89 -5.52 -15.36
N ASP A 26 -8.17 -6.32 -16.40
CA ASP A 26 -7.78 -6.01 -17.77
C ASP A 26 -8.38 -4.70 -18.31
N GLY A 27 -7.66 -4.08 -19.26
CA GLY A 27 -8.04 -2.80 -19.87
C GLY A 27 -7.90 -1.60 -18.92
N PRO A 28 -8.91 -0.71 -18.78
CA PRO A 28 -8.74 0.60 -18.14
C PRO A 28 -8.24 0.58 -16.69
N ARG A 29 -8.50 -0.51 -15.94
CA ARG A 29 -8.05 -0.66 -14.55
C ARG A 29 -6.54 -0.90 -14.48
N LEU A 30 -6.03 -1.80 -15.33
CA LEU A 30 -4.60 -2.07 -15.46
C LEU A 30 -3.86 -0.86 -16.05
N ASP A 31 -4.47 -0.17 -17.02
CA ASP A 31 -3.92 1.09 -17.56
C ASP A 31 -3.74 2.13 -16.46
N THR A 32 -4.74 2.27 -15.57
CA THR A 32 -4.64 3.12 -14.38
C THR A 32 -3.51 2.66 -13.46
N ALA A 33 -3.42 1.36 -13.18
CA ALA A 33 -2.40 0.81 -12.30
C ALA A 33 -0.97 1.08 -12.81
N ASN A 34 -0.79 1.00 -14.14
CA ASN A 34 0.47 1.32 -14.81
C ASN A 34 0.89 2.79 -14.66
N LEU A 35 -0.06 3.71 -14.46
CA LEU A 35 0.24 5.14 -14.25
C LEU A 35 0.66 5.47 -12.82
N ILE A 36 0.40 4.59 -11.84
CA ILE A 36 0.63 4.88 -10.41
C ILE A 36 2.10 5.21 -10.14
N LEU A 37 3.04 4.38 -10.61
CA LEU A 37 4.47 4.61 -10.38
C LEU A 37 4.94 5.94 -10.96
N GLN A 38 4.47 6.29 -12.16
CA GLN A 38 4.79 7.57 -12.77
C GLN A 38 4.30 8.74 -11.91
N ARG A 39 3.06 8.68 -11.42
CA ARG A 39 2.49 9.75 -10.59
C ARG A 39 3.17 9.89 -9.24
N ILE A 40 3.53 8.77 -8.60
CA ILE A 40 4.32 8.80 -7.36
C ILE A 40 5.68 9.44 -7.65
N GLY A 41 6.36 9.03 -8.72
CA GLY A 41 7.65 9.63 -9.11
C GLY A 41 7.55 11.14 -9.36
N GLU A 42 6.53 11.59 -10.09
CA GLU A 42 6.26 13.02 -10.34
C GLU A 42 6.03 13.81 -9.05
N ALA A 43 5.36 13.23 -8.05
CA ALA A 43 5.12 13.92 -6.79
C ALA A 43 6.32 13.89 -5.85
N LEU A 44 7.07 12.79 -5.78
CA LEU A 44 8.34 12.74 -5.07
C LEU A 44 9.31 13.76 -5.65
N ALA A 45 9.32 13.99 -6.97
CA ALA A 45 10.15 15.02 -7.59
C ALA A 45 9.79 16.45 -7.13
N ARG A 46 8.57 16.66 -6.63
CA ARG A 46 8.10 17.95 -6.09
C ARG A 46 8.31 18.10 -4.58
N ASP A 47 8.65 17.02 -3.88
CA ASP A 47 8.92 17.02 -2.44
C ASP A 47 10.28 16.37 -2.13
N SER A 48 11.30 17.21 -1.94
CA SER A 48 12.67 16.76 -1.70
C SER A 48 12.85 15.99 -0.39
N VAL A 49 12.01 16.23 0.62
CA VAL A 49 12.07 15.52 1.90
C VAL A 49 11.51 14.11 1.74
N ALA A 50 10.38 13.98 1.05
CA ALA A 50 9.79 12.69 0.72
C ALA A 50 10.73 11.88 -0.19
N ALA A 51 11.23 12.49 -1.27
CA ALA A 51 12.17 11.85 -2.19
C ALA A 51 13.42 11.29 -1.51
N ALA A 52 13.99 12.02 -0.56
CA ALA A 52 15.20 11.58 0.14
C ALA A 52 14.99 10.29 0.96
N ARG A 53 13.75 10.04 1.42
CA ARG A 53 13.45 8.97 2.40
C ARG A 53 12.62 7.83 1.83
N VAL A 54 11.80 8.06 0.81
CA VAL A 54 10.90 7.05 0.25
C VAL A 54 11.65 6.09 -0.66
N ARG A 55 11.36 4.80 -0.51
CA ARG A 55 11.70 3.79 -1.51
C ARG A 55 10.45 3.06 -1.93
N VAL A 56 10.28 2.79 -3.22
CA VAL A 56 9.07 2.16 -3.76
C VAL A 56 9.42 0.86 -4.46
N GLY A 57 8.67 -0.19 -4.15
CA GLY A 57 8.69 -1.46 -4.84
C GLY A 57 7.30 -1.80 -5.37
N MET A 58 7.25 -2.76 -6.30
CA MET A 58 5.99 -3.24 -6.86
C MET A 58 6.00 -4.76 -6.99
N ILE A 59 4.91 -5.37 -6.55
CA ILE A 59 4.59 -6.78 -6.69
C ILE A 59 3.31 -6.85 -7.52
N ASP A 60 3.33 -7.66 -8.58
CA ASP A 60 2.10 -8.08 -9.24
C ASP A 60 1.65 -9.44 -8.70
N PHE A 61 0.34 -9.67 -8.70
CA PHE A 61 -0.22 -10.97 -8.38
C PHE A 61 -1.47 -11.26 -9.20
N ALA A 62 -1.72 -12.56 -9.39
CA ALA A 62 -2.95 -13.13 -9.94
C ALA A 62 -3.05 -14.54 -9.33
N GLY A 63 -2.92 -15.62 -10.10
CA GLY A 63 -2.82 -16.99 -9.54
C GLY A 63 -1.54 -17.28 -8.76
N GLY A 64 -0.53 -16.42 -8.93
CA GLY A 64 0.75 -16.38 -8.22
C GLY A 64 1.31 -14.96 -8.21
N SER A 65 2.46 -14.71 -7.58
CA SER A 65 3.00 -13.36 -7.39
C SER A 65 4.46 -13.24 -7.83
N ARG A 66 4.86 -12.03 -8.25
CA ARG A 66 6.27 -11.71 -8.58
C ARG A 66 6.60 -10.25 -8.28
N THR A 67 7.84 -9.99 -7.87
CA THR A 67 8.37 -8.63 -7.73
C THR A 67 8.68 -8.10 -9.14
N VAL A 68 7.94 -7.10 -9.59
CA VAL A 68 8.13 -6.46 -10.90
C VAL A 68 8.99 -5.20 -10.83
N LEU A 69 9.01 -4.54 -9.67
CA LEU A 69 9.94 -3.47 -9.34
C LEU A 69 10.59 -3.77 -7.99
N PRO A 70 11.89 -4.09 -7.93
CA PRO A 70 12.63 -4.13 -6.67
C PRO A 70 12.53 -2.80 -5.93
N LEU A 71 12.61 -2.82 -4.59
CA LEU A 71 12.56 -1.60 -3.79
C LEU A 71 13.68 -0.64 -4.21
N CYS A 72 13.32 0.53 -4.75
CA CYS A 72 14.26 1.47 -5.34
C CYS A 72 13.87 2.93 -5.10
N ASP A 73 14.77 3.84 -5.45
CA ASP A 73 14.47 5.28 -5.56
C ASP A 73 13.87 5.56 -6.94
N LEU A 74 12.60 5.96 -6.97
CA LEU A 74 11.88 6.23 -8.21
C LEU A 74 12.47 7.39 -9.02
N LEU A 75 13.16 8.36 -8.38
CA LEU A 75 13.79 9.47 -9.09
C LEU A 75 15.03 9.05 -9.88
N THR A 76 15.65 7.94 -9.47
CA THR A 76 16.79 7.34 -10.16
C THR A 76 16.38 6.28 -11.18
N THR A 77 15.11 5.89 -11.19
CA THR A 77 14.57 4.84 -12.04
C THR A 77 14.10 5.43 -13.37
N THR A 78 14.68 4.97 -14.48
CA THR A 78 14.41 5.53 -15.82
C THR A 78 13.33 4.78 -16.59
N THR A 79 12.93 3.59 -16.14
CA THR A 79 11.91 2.77 -16.81
C THR A 79 11.09 2.04 -15.75
N PHE A 80 9.78 2.30 -15.75
CA PHE A 80 8.85 1.57 -14.90
C PHE A 80 8.37 0.29 -15.60
N PRO A 81 8.18 -0.81 -14.86
CA PRO A 81 7.62 -2.02 -15.44
C PRO A 81 6.20 -1.76 -15.93
N GLN A 82 5.83 -2.39 -17.04
CA GLN A 82 4.46 -2.42 -17.51
C GLN A 82 3.79 -3.71 -16.99
N LEU A 83 2.76 -3.54 -16.19
CA LEU A 83 1.88 -4.61 -15.75
C LEU A 83 1.06 -5.11 -16.95
N ALA A 84 0.91 -6.43 -17.01
CA ALA A 84 0.16 -7.12 -18.04
C ALA A 84 -0.80 -8.11 -17.38
N CYS A 85 -2.01 -8.21 -17.95
CA CYS A 85 -3.04 -9.13 -17.49
C CYS A 85 -2.54 -10.58 -17.51
N ARG A 86 -2.97 -11.36 -16.51
CA ARG A 86 -2.71 -12.79 -16.34
C ARG A 86 -4.02 -13.53 -16.09
N ASP A 87 -4.19 -14.67 -16.74
CA ASP A 87 -5.43 -15.45 -16.78
C ASP A 87 -5.46 -16.62 -15.77
N ASP A 88 -4.70 -16.52 -14.67
CA ASP A 88 -4.54 -17.57 -13.66
C ASP A 88 -5.35 -17.32 -12.36
N GLY A 89 -6.35 -16.43 -12.41
CA GLY A 89 -7.26 -16.10 -11.31
C GLY A 89 -6.70 -15.09 -10.32
N THR A 90 -7.36 -14.91 -9.18
CA THR A 90 -6.98 -13.93 -8.14
C THR A 90 -6.68 -14.66 -6.84
N ARG A 91 -5.41 -14.77 -6.46
CA ARG A 91 -4.99 -15.43 -5.20
C ARG A 91 -4.16 -14.48 -4.34
N TYR A 92 -4.65 -14.21 -3.14
CA TYR A 92 -4.04 -13.27 -2.21
C TYR A 92 -2.93 -13.92 -1.37
N ALA A 93 -3.03 -15.22 -1.06
CA ALA A 93 -2.02 -15.89 -0.25
C ALA A 93 -0.61 -15.83 -0.88
N PRO A 94 -0.42 -16.07 -2.19
CA PRO A 94 0.87 -15.87 -2.85
C PRO A 94 1.37 -14.42 -2.74
N ALA A 95 0.47 -13.44 -2.83
CA ALA A 95 0.83 -12.02 -2.73
C ALA A 95 1.37 -11.69 -1.32
N PHE A 96 0.65 -12.08 -0.26
CA PHE A 96 1.08 -11.84 1.12
C PHE A 96 2.36 -12.60 1.50
N ASN A 97 2.51 -13.84 1.02
CA ASN A 97 3.72 -14.62 1.24
C ASN A 97 4.95 -13.96 0.60
N LEU A 98 4.82 -13.50 -0.66
CA LEU A 98 5.90 -12.79 -1.33
C LEU A 98 6.18 -11.43 -0.71
N LEU A 99 5.14 -10.68 -0.34
CA LEU A 99 5.27 -9.40 0.34
C LEU A 99 6.04 -9.53 1.65
N ARG A 100 5.71 -10.53 2.48
CA ARG A 100 6.42 -10.82 3.74
C ARG A 100 7.91 -11.07 3.50
N ALA A 101 8.23 -11.94 2.55
CA ALA A 101 9.61 -12.26 2.19
C ALA A 101 10.37 -11.04 1.64
N THR A 102 9.70 -10.24 0.82
CA THR A 102 10.23 -9.01 0.20
C THR A 102 10.54 -7.96 1.26
N VAL A 103 9.57 -7.64 2.14
CA VAL A 103 9.71 -6.68 3.22
C VAL A 103 10.88 -7.04 4.14
N ASP A 104 10.99 -8.31 4.53
CA ASP A 104 12.05 -8.76 5.42
C ASP A 104 13.43 -8.75 4.75
N ARG A 105 13.52 -9.17 3.48
CA ARG A 105 14.75 -9.05 2.68
C ARG A 105 15.20 -7.60 2.58
N ASP A 106 14.31 -6.72 2.17
CA ASP A 106 14.64 -5.33 1.88
C ASP A 106 14.98 -4.57 3.17
N ARG A 107 14.27 -4.84 4.28
CA ARG A 107 14.62 -4.32 5.61
C ARG A 107 16.04 -4.72 6.02
N ARG A 108 16.44 -5.98 5.83
CA ARG A 108 17.80 -6.43 6.13
C ARG A 108 18.84 -5.74 5.25
N GLN A 109 18.55 -5.60 3.95
CA GLN A 109 19.44 -4.93 3.01
C GLN A 109 19.65 -3.46 3.39
N LEU A 110 18.57 -2.70 3.58
CA LEU A 110 18.66 -1.28 3.97
C LEU A 110 19.39 -1.10 5.31
N ALA A 111 19.20 -2.00 6.27
CA ALA A 111 19.92 -1.97 7.53
C ALA A 111 21.42 -2.25 7.36
N ALA A 112 21.78 -3.18 6.47
CA ALA A 112 23.17 -3.49 6.12
C ALA A 112 23.85 -2.31 5.40
N ASP A 113 23.09 -1.54 4.61
CA ASP A 113 23.54 -0.33 3.91
C ASP A 113 23.67 0.89 4.85
N GLY A 114 23.43 0.71 6.16
CA GLY A 114 23.62 1.75 7.18
C GLY A 114 22.40 2.64 7.42
N PHE A 115 21.24 2.32 6.84
CA PHE A 115 20.00 3.06 7.09
C PHE A 115 19.22 2.50 8.30
N THR A 116 18.40 3.36 8.89
CA THR A 116 17.27 2.90 9.70
C THR A 116 16.07 2.68 8.78
N VAL A 117 15.23 1.69 9.10
CA VAL A 117 14.08 1.33 8.26
C VAL A 117 12.81 1.69 9.02
N GLY A 118 12.01 2.58 8.42
CA GLY A 118 10.70 2.94 8.91
C GLY A 118 9.68 1.81 8.67
N ARG A 119 8.48 1.98 9.23
CA ARG A 119 7.40 1.02 9.02
C ARG A 119 6.99 0.98 7.54
N PRO A 120 6.93 -0.20 6.91
CA PRO A 120 6.51 -0.31 5.52
C PRO A 120 5.05 0.11 5.32
N GLY A 121 4.79 0.89 4.27
CA GLY A 121 3.45 1.09 3.72
C GLY A 121 3.18 0.14 2.56
N VAL A 122 1.97 -0.38 2.47
CA VAL A 122 1.54 -1.30 1.42
C VAL A 122 0.22 -0.81 0.87
N PHE A 123 0.18 -0.48 -0.41
CA PHE A 123 -1.08 -0.26 -1.11
C PHE A 123 -1.46 -1.54 -1.82
N PHE A 124 -2.60 -2.13 -1.42
CA PHE A 124 -3.08 -3.39 -1.95
C PHE A 124 -4.23 -3.11 -2.92
N LEU A 125 -3.96 -3.19 -4.22
CA LEU A 125 -4.91 -2.88 -5.29
C LEU A 125 -5.54 -4.17 -5.79
N SER A 126 -6.86 -4.27 -5.71
CA SER A 126 -7.61 -5.40 -6.26
C SER A 126 -9.05 -5.00 -6.58
N ASP A 127 -9.62 -5.63 -7.60
CA ASP A 127 -11.05 -5.53 -7.93
C ASP A 127 -11.86 -6.78 -7.53
N GLY A 128 -11.20 -7.81 -7.01
CA GLY A 128 -11.78 -9.15 -6.91
C GLY A 128 -11.95 -9.72 -5.50
N GLU A 129 -12.70 -10.83 -5.45
CA GLU A 129 -12.75 -11.75 -4.30
C GLU A 129 -11.60 -12.76 -4.43
N PRO A 130 -10.83 -13.02 -3.36
CA PRO A 130 -9.77 -14.01 -3.38
C PRO A 130 -10.34 -15.40 -3.67
N PHE A 131 -9.74 -16.07 -4.64
CA PHE A 131 -10.03 -17.45 -5.02
C PHE A 131 -8.85 -18.36 -4.65
N ASP A 132 -8.43 -18.26 -3.39
CA ASP A 132 -7.37 -19.08 -2.82
C ASP A 132 -7.85 -20.52 -2.55
N ASP A 133 -6.95 -21.48 -2.74
CA ASP A 133 -7.18 -22.91 -2.49
C ASP A 133 -6.05 -23.42 -1.57
N PRO A 134 -6.37 -23.96 -0.37
CA PRO A 134 -7.71 -24.14 0.18
C PRO A 134 -8.40 -22.81 0.56
N PRO A 135 -9.74 -22.79 0.69
CA PRO A 135 -10.46 -21.67 1.27
C PRO A 135 -9.88 -21.33 2.66
N GLY A 136 -9.73 -20.04 2.99
CA GLY A 136 -9.10 -19.60 4.23
C GLY A 136 -7.58 -19.36 4.13
N ALA A 137 -6.94 -19.72 3.01
CA ALA A 137 -5.49 -19.63 2.88
C ALA A 137 -4.97 -18.19 2.84
N TRP A 138 -5.75 -17.24 2.30
CA TRP A 138 -5.32 -15.85 2.26
C TRP A 138 -5.39 -15.19 3.64
N GLU A 139 -6.39 -15.53 4.44
CA GLU A 139 -6.54 -15.05 5.81
C GLU A 139 -5.37 -15.51 6.67
N GLU A 140 -4.97 -16.78 6.56
CA GLU A 140 -3.81 -17.31 7.27
C GLU A 140 -2.50 -16.66 6.78
N ALA A 141 -2.34 -16.47 5.47
CA ALA A 141 -1.16 -15.80 4.91
C ALA A 141 -1.08 -14.32 5.36
N PHE A 142 -2.22 -13.64 5.42
CA PHE A 142 -2.34 -12.27 5.92
C PHE A 142 -2.05 -12.19 7.43
N ALA A 143 -2.65 -13.06 8.23
CA ALA A 143 -2.37 -13.16 9.66
C ALA A 143 -0.90 -13.46 9.95
N THR A 144 -0.30 -14.34 9.15
CA THR A 144 1.15 -14.66 9.21
C THR A 144 2.01 -13.46 8.82
N LEU A 145 1.65 -12.72 7.77
CA LEU A 145 2.31 -11.46 7.42
C LEU A 145 2.30 -10.49 8.60
N LEU A 146 1.17 -10.32 9.27
CA LEU A 146 1.05 -9.38 10.38
C LEU A 146 1.81 -9.82 11.63
N ARG A 147 1.79 -11.13 11.93
CA ARG A 147 2.39 -11.73 13.12
C ARG A 147 3.90 -11.90 13.02
N GLU A 148 4.41 -12.25 11.84
CA GLU A 148 5.82 -12.63 11.66
C GLU A 148 6.71 -11.53 11.06
N CYS A 149 6.15 -10.50 10.43
CA CYS A 149 6.96 -9.37 9.97
C CYS A 149 7.54 -8.61 11.17
N PRO A 150 8.88 -8.47 11.28
CA PRO A 150 9.51 -7.72 12.38
C PRO A 150 9.05 -6.26 12.45
N THR A 151 8.57 -5.74 11.32
CA THR A 151 7.94 -4.44 11.22
C THR A 151 6.63 -4.63 10.48
N THR A 152 5.56 -4.79 11.24
CA THR A 152 4.22 -5.05 10.70
C THR A 152 3.84 -3.93 9.73
N PRO A 153 3.54 -4.24 8.46
CA PRO A 153 3.22 -3.23 7.46
C PRO A 153 1.90 -2.51 7.78
N HIS A 154 1.79 -1.27 7.34
CA HIS A 154 0.51 -0.60 7.18
C HIS A 154 -0.06 -0.99 5.82
N ILE A 155 -1.23 -1.63 5.81
CA ILE A 155 -1.85 -2.16 4.60
C ILE A 155 -3.09 -1.33 4.31
N ILE A 156 -3.01 -0.57 3.22
CA ILE A 156 -4.01 0.35 2.73
C ILE A 156 -4.68 -0.31 1.53
N PRO A 157 -5.90 -0.84 1.68
CA PRO A 157 -6.59 -1.49 0.58
C PRO A 157 -7.14 -0.44 -0.39
N CYS A 158 -7.01 -0.73 -1.67
CA CYS A 158 -7.46 0.09 -2.79
C CYS A 158 -8.43 -0.75 -3.62
N ALA A 159 -9.70 -0.65 -3.27
CA ALA A 159 -10.83 -1.29 -3.94
C ALA A 159 -11.04 -0.65 -5.32
N VAL A 160 -10.99 -1.48 -6.36
CA VAL A 160 -11.21 -1.05 -7.74
C VAL A 160 -12.59 -1.52 -8.21
N ALA A 161 -13.48 -0.57 -8.49
CA ALA A 161 -14.90 -0.79 -8.84
C ALA A 161 -15.69 -1.64 -7.84
N ASP A 162 -16.31 -2.74 -8.28
CA ASP A 162 -17.31 -3.51 -7.53
C ASP A 162 -16.69 -4.58 -6.61
N SER A 163 -15.44 -4.38 -6.17
CA SER A 163 -14.78 -5.29 -5.22
C SER A 163 -15.60 -5.48 -3.94
N ASN A 164 -15.55 -6.67 -3.35
CA ASN A 164 -16.26 -6.94 -2.10
C ASN A 164 -15.72 -6.05 -0.96
N PRO A 165 -16.52 -5.13 -0.42
CA PRO A 165 -16.05 -4.14 0.54
C PRO A 165 -15.72 -4.77 1.91
N GLU A 166 -16.28 -5.92 2.25
CA GLU A 166 -15.95 -6.63 3.50
C GLU A 166 -14.54 -7.22 3.44
N ILE A 167 -14.19 -7.83 2.31
CA ILE A 167 -12.85 -8.36 2.06
C ILE A 167 -11.82 -7.22 2.09
N MET A 168 -12.11 -6.13 1.39
CA MET A 168 -11.19 -4.99 1.36
C MET A 168 -11.04 -4.34 2.74
N ARG A 169 -12.09 -4.28 3.56
CA ARG A 169 -11.97 -3.85 4.97
C ARG A 169 -11.13 -4.81 5.81
N ALA A 170 -11.24 -6.11 5.60
CA ALA A 170 -10.46 -7.11 6.33
C ALA A 170 -8.95 -7.00 6.06
N LEU A 171 -8.56 -6.41 4.92
CA LEU A 171 -7.16 -6.14 4.57
C LEU A 171 -6.58 -4.88 5.24
N ALA A 172 -7.40 -3.99 5.80
CA ALA A 172 -6.93 -2.74 6.37
C ALA A 172 -6.16 -3.00 7.67
N HIS A 173 -4.92 -2.52 7.76
CA HIS A 173 -4.10 -2.70 8.95
C HIS A 173 -3.18 -1.49 9.23
N PRO A 174 -3.12 -0.96 10.47
CA PRO A 174 -3.93 -1.35 11.63
C PRO A 174 -5.41 -0.94 11.50
N ALA A 175 -6.33 -1.81 11.88
CA ALA A 175 -7.75 -1.47 12.01
C ALA A 175 -8.04 -0.87 13.41
N PRO A 176 -9.02 0.05 13.56
CA PRO A 176 -9.88 0.62 12.52
C PRO A 176 -9.28 1.88 11.85
N THR A 177 -8.06 2.28 12.21
CA THR A 177 -7.51 3.59 11.82
C THR A 177 -7.01 3.64 10.38
N THR A 178 -6.84 2.52 9.69
CA THR A 178 -6.29 2.55 8.34
C THR A 178 -7.32 2.97 7.30
N PRO A 179 -7.03 3.97 6.45
CA PRO A 179 -7.94 4.39 5.40
C PRO A 179 -8.17 3.26 4.38
N LEU A 180 -9.40 3.17 3.89
CA LEU A 180 -9.80 2.30 2.79
C LEU A 180 -10.14 3.18 1.57
N PHE A 181 -9.47 2.95 0.44
CA PHE A 181 -9.81 3.63 -0.81
C PHE A 181 -10.78 2.79 -1.61
N ILE A 182 -12.01 3.26 -1.75
CA ILE A 182 -13.00 2.66 -2.64
C ILE A 182 -13.12 3.54 -3.86
N GLN A 183 -12.66 3.03 -5.00
CA GLN A 183 -12.97 3.62 -6.29
C GLN A 183 -14.45 3.37 -6.60
N SER A 184 -15.33 4.17 -6.01
CA SER A 184 -16.75 4.16 -6.35
C SER A 184 -16.89 4.45 -7.84
N ARG A 185 -18.00 4.03 -8.46
CA ARG A 185 -18.33 4.35 -9.86
C ARG A 185 -18.41 5.86 -10.17
N LEU A 186 -18.11 6.74 -9.20
CA LEU A 186 -18.06 8.20 -9.30
C LEU A 186 -16.67 8.80 -8.96
N ALA A 187 -15.70 8.04 -8.47
CA ALA A 187 -14.34 8.51 -8.23
C ALA A 187 -13.43 8.15 -9.42
N SER A 188 -12.85 9.17 -10.06
CA SER A 188 -11.97 8.94 -11.21
C SER A 188 -10.70 8.20 -10.77
N PRO A 189 -10.13 7.30 -11.60
CA PRO A 189 -8.89 6.59 -11.29
C PRO A 189 -7.75 7.53 -10.87
N GLU A 190 -7.68 8.72 -11.47
CA GLU A 190 -6.71 9.76 -11.16
C GLU A 190 -6.81 10.28 -9.72
N SER A 191 -8.03 10.31 -9.16
CA SER A 191 -8.25 10.76 -7.77
C SER A 191 -7.74 9.74 -6.76
N ALA A 192 -7.87 8.43 -7.04
CA ALA A 192 -7.28 7.39 -6.21
C ALA A 192 -5.74 7.46 -6.24
N ILE A 193 -5.15 7.68 -7.42
CA ILE A 193 -3.70 7.83 -7.55
C ILE A 193 -3.19 9.08 -6.81
N ARG A 194 -3.92 10.21 -6.91
CA ARG A 194 -3.59 11.43 -6.17
C ARG A 194 -3.60 11.20 -4.66
N ASN A 195 -4.65 10.58 -4.14
CA ASN A 195 -4.77 10.29 -2.71
C ASN A 195 -3.66 9.38 -2.20
N LEU A 196 -3.34 8.32 -2.94
CA LEU A 196 -2.21 7.41 -2.65
C LEU A 196 -0.89 8.18 -2.58
N THR A 197 -0.66 9.06 -3.56
CA THR A 197 0.55 9.87 -3.65
C THR A 197 0.68 10.85 -2.49
N GLU A 198 -0.42 11.51 -2.11
CA GLU A 198 -0.45 12.42 -0.97
C GLU A 198 -0.20 11.69 0.36
N ILE A 199 -0.69 10.47 0.53
CA ILE A 199 -0.37 9.65 1.72
C ILE A 199 1.13 9.37 1.79
N ILE A 200 1.75 8.95 0.68
CA ILE A 200 3.19 8.67 0.66
C ILE A 200 3.98 9.92 1.08
N VAL A 201 3.65 11.07 0.49
CA VAL A 201 4.36 12.32 0.79
C VAL A 201 4.13 12.77 2.24
N ARG A 202 2.86 12.88 2.67
CA ARG A 202 2.52 13.37 4.01
C ARG A 202 2.98 12.43 5.11
N SER A 203 2.91 11.11 4.89
CA SER A 203 3.43 10.14 5.85
C SER A 203 4.94 10.27 6.05
N VAL A 204 5.70 10.85 5.12
CA VAL A 204 7.13 11.08 5.33
C VAL A 204 7.41 12.38 6.08
N VAL A 205 6.63 13.43 5.76
CA VAL A 205 6.79 14.78 6.32
C VAL A 205 6.37 14.84 7.78
N THR A 206 5.25 14.20 8.14
CA THR A 206 4.75 14.23 9.52
C THR A 206 5.48 13.21 10.41
N SER A 207 6.03 12.13 9.83
CA SER A 207 6.83 11.13 10.55
C SER A 207 8.28 11.54 10.82
N GLY A 208 8.50 12.81 11.20
CA GLY A 208 9.70 13.18 11.96
C GLY A 208 9.86 12.33 13.22
N HIS A 209 8.79 11.70 13.70
CA HIS A 209 8.75 10.63 14.71
C HIS A 209 8.04 9.40 14.10
N GLN A 210 8.35 8.20 14.57
CA GLN A 210 8.25 6.90 13.87
C GLN A 210 6.84 6.37 13.51
N GLU A 211 5.85 7.21 13.26
CA GLU A 211 4.46 6.82 13.00
C GLU A 211 3.97 7.41 11.68
N MET A 212 3.61 6.54 10.72
CA MET A 212 2.85 6.93 9.54
C MET A 212 1.56 7.57 10.02
N VAL A 213 1.37 8.85 9.68
CA VAL A 213 0.15 9.56 10.04
C VAL A 213 -0.99 9.04 9.17
N VAL A 214 -1.91 8.36 9.84
CA VAL A 214 -3.27 8.14 9.34
C VAL A 214 -3.89 9.52 9.15
N ILE A 215 -4.23 9.87 7.92
CA ILE A 215 -4.96 11.09 7.63
C ILE A 215 -6.41 10.86 8.07
N ASP A 216 -6.84 11.59 9.11
CA ASP A 216 -8.19 11.56 9.67
C ASP A 216 -9.23 12.15 8.70
N GLU A 217 -10.48 11.74 8.89
CA GLU A 217 -11.69 12.10 8.13
C GLU A 217 -11.87 13.62 7.97
N THR A 218 -11.34 14.42 8.89
CA THR A 218 -11.47 15.88 8.84
C THR A 218 -10.53 16.58 7.85
N ASP A 219 -9.38 15.98 7.50
CA ASP A 219 -8.42 16.56 6.55
C ASP A 219 -8.73 16.21 5.07
N VAL A 220 -9.61 15.23 4.85
CA VAL A 220 -10.07 14.79 3.52
C VAL A 220 -11.32 15.53 3.02
N HIS A 221 -11.98 16.35 3.85
CA HIS A 221 -13.17 17.13 3.48
C HIS A 221 -12.96 18.18 2.37
N ALA A 222 -11.71 18.40 1.92
CA ALA A 222 -11.44 19.20 0.73
C ALA A 222 -11.55 18.41 -0.59
N LEU A 223 -11.85 17.11 -0.55
CA LEU A 223 -11.88 16.21 -1.70
C LEU A 223 -13.26 15.59 -1.86
N ASP A 224 -13.99 15.97 -2.91
CA ASP A 224 -15.30 15.42 -3.30
C ASP A 224 -15.26 13.88 -3.46
N THR A 225 -15.48 13.16 -2.36
CA THR A 225 -15.58 11.70 -2.32
C THR A 225 -16.88 11.36 -1.60
N VAL A 226 -17.76 10.60 -2.28
CA VAL A 226 -19.02 10.12 -1.70
C VAL A 226 -18.71 9.13 -0.59
N ILE A 227 -18.94 9.56 0.65
CA ILE A 227 -18.94 8.72 1.86
C ILE A 227 -20.28 7.99 1.92
N VAL A 228 -20.26 6.70 2.24
CA VAL A 228 -21.47 5.95 2.60
C VAL A 228 -21.50 5.85 4.11
N ASP A 229 -22.34 6.68 4.76
CA ASP A 229 -22.59 6.55 6.20
C ASP A 229 -23.19 5.17 6.51
N PRO A 230 -22.87 4.56 7.66
CA PRO A 230 -23.54 3.35 8.10
C PRO A 230 -25.04 3.63 8.30
N PRO A 231 -25.94 2.66 8.00
CA PRO A 231 -27.36 2.83 8.27
C PRO A 231 -27.59 3.08 9.78
N GLU A 232 -28.52 3.97 10.13
CA GLU A 232 -28.82 4.39 11.52
C GLU A 232 -29.08 3.20 12.48
N SER A 233 -29.45 2.04 11.95
CA SER A 233 -29.64 0.81 12.73
C SER A 233 -28.35 0.24 13.33
N TRP A 234 -27.17 0.77 12.96
CA TRP A 234 -25.85 0.27 13.37
C TRP A 234 -25.12 1.21 14.34
N ILE A 235 -25.76 2.31 14.75
CA ILE A 235 -25.27 3.16 15.84
C ILE A 235 -25.71 2.52 17.16
N ASP A 236 -24.76 2.03 17.95
CA ASP A 236 -25.02 1.58 19.32
C ASP A 236 -25.49 2.79 20.16
N PRO A 237 -26.74 2.81 20.66
CA PRO A 237 -27.30 3.96 21.36
C PRO A 237 -26.59 4.27 22.69
N ASP A 238 -25.75 3.36 23.18
CA ASP A 238 -25.06 3.50 24.47
C ASP A 238 -23.62 4.04 24.34
N VAL A 239 -23.12 4.26 23.12
CA VAL A 239 -21.82 4.91 22.91
C VAL A 239 -22.03 6.43 22.82
N ARG A 240 -21.93 7.10 23.97
CA ARG A 240 -21.82 8.57 24.02
C ARG A 240 -20.35 8.98 23.87
N TYR A 241 -20.08 9.80 22.85
CA TYR A 241 -18.84 10.55 22.66
C TYR A 241 -18.52 11.47 23.84
#